data_AF-A0A358IXH9-F1
#
_entry.id   AF-A0A358IXH9-F1
#
_cell.length_a   1.000
_cell.length_b   1.000
_cell.length_c   1.000
_cell.angle_alpha   90.00
_cell.angle_beta   90.00
_cell.angle_gamma   90.00
#
_symmetry.space_group_name_H-M   'P 1'
#
loop_
_entity.id
_entity.type
_entity.pdbx_description
1 polymer ?
#
loop_
_entity_poly.entity_id
_entity_poly.type
_entity_poly.pdbx_seq_one_letter_code
_entity_poly.pdbx_strand_id
1 'polypeptide(L)'
;MRAALPALVLAAAVPALMLPVAAVAQEAAPTYQQPPAPIAQILDAKPNPGVSVSPDRKTLLLTDRSNLPSIAELSEPMLRLAGYRINPKNNGPANSRVSWLTGLSFQSIDGGAARPVTGLPANARLTNTSWAPDGKTVAFLVNVPSGLELWVADV
;
A
#
# COMPACT_ATOMS: atom_id res chain seq x y z
N MET A 1 64.60 31.98 71.05
CA MET A 1 64.13 30.61 71.33
C MET A 1 63.71 29.95 70.02
N ARG A 2 64.36 28.83 69.68
CA ARG A 2 63.88 27.67 68.89
C ARG A 2 63.20 27.86 67.53
N ALA A 3 63.87 27.27 66.52
CA ALA A 3 63.32 26.36 65.48
C ALA A 3 62.33 26.95 64.45
N ALA A 4 62.18 26.49 63.22
CA ALA A 4 62.90 25.59 62.31
C ALA A 4 62.23 25.78 60.91
N LEU A 5 62.94 25.42 59.83
CA LEU A 5 62.46 25.18 58.46
C LEU A 5 61.21 24.23 58.39
N PRO A 6 60.48 24.00 57.26
CA PRO A 6 60.94 24.12 55.86
C PRO A 6 59.93 24.55 54.76
N ALA A 7 60.53 24.84 53.59
CA ALA A 7 60.13 24.50 52.22
C ALA A 7 58.64 24.41 51.86
N LEU A 8 58.22 25.29 50.93
CA LEU A 8 57.17 24.95 49.98
C LEU A 8 57.75 25.03 48.56
N VAL A 9 57.76 23.85 47.94
CA VAL A 9 58.22 23.53 46.60
C VAL A 9 57.36 24.26 45.56
N LEU A 10 58.02 24.99 44.66
CA LEU A 10 57.42 25.62 43.49
C LEU A 10 57.21 24.55 42.40
N ALA A 11 56.02 23.96 42.34
CA ALA A 11 55.64 23.10 41.21
C ALA A 11 54.75 23.92 40.25
N ALA A 12 55.30 24.27 39.09
CA ALA A 12 54.61 24.98 38.02
C ALA A 12 53.45 24.14 37.47
N ALA A 13 52.22 24.62 37.65
CA ALA A 13 51.03 24.03 37.04
C ALA A 13 50.87 24.60 35.62
N VAL A 14 51.09 23.76 34.60
CA VAL A 14 50.73 24.06 33.21
C VAL A 14 49.22 23.83 33.06
N PRO A 15 48.40 24.84 32.72
CA PRO A 15 46.99 24.60 32.45
C PRO A 15 46.87 23.99 31.05
N ALA A 16 46.47 22.71 30.98
CA ALA A 16 46.10 22.08 29.73
C ALA A 16 44.78 22.71 29.24
N LEU A 17 44.83 23.49 28.15
CA LEU A 17 43.64 23.96 27.44
C LEU A 17 42.88 22.75 26.88
N MET A 18 41.78 22.37 27.53
CA MET A 18 40.77 21.47 26.97
C MET A 18 39.87 22.27 26.02
N LEU A 19 40.10 22.13 24.71
CA LEU A 19 39.16 22.60 23.69
C LEU A 19 37.95 21.65 23.66
N PRO A 20 36.70 22.15 23.68
CA PRO A 20 35.54 21.30 23.52
C PRO A 20 35.51 20.77 22.08
N VAL A 21 35.70 19.46 21.92
CA VAL A 21 35.40 18.77 20.67
C VAL A 21 33.87 18.76 20.54
N ALA A 22 33.33 19.58 19.66
CA ALA A 22 31.93 19.49 19.28
C ALA A 22 31.73 18.13 18.60
N ALA A 23 30.99 17.23 19.24
CA ALA A 23 30.56 15.98 18.62
C ALA A 23 29.62 16.31 17.45
N VAL A 24 30.13 16.24 16.22
CA VAL A 24 29.31 16.22 15.00
C VAL A 24 28.68 14.85 14.86
N ALA A 25 27.67 14.57 15.69
CA ALA A 25 26.76 13.45 15.50
C ALA A 25 25.54 13.94 14.71
N GLN A 26 25.73 14.19 13.42
CA GLN A 26 24.64 14.24 12.46
C GLN A 26 25.04 13.33 11.30
N GLU A 27 24.74 12.03 11.43
CA GLU A 27 24.44 11.25 10.23
C GLU A 27 23.36 12.04 9.48
N ALA A 28 23.66 12.43 8.23
CA ALA A 28 22.65 12.99 7.36
C ALA A 28 21.43 12.08 7.41
N ALA A 29 20.24 12.65 7.58
CA ALA A 29 18.99 11.88 7.65
C ALA A 29 19.02 10.83 6.52
N PRO A 30 18.81 9.53 6.84
CA PRO A 30 19.00 8.48 5.86
C PRO A 30 18.16 8.80 4.63
N THR A 31 18.84 9.01 3.50
CA THR A 31 18.18 9.22 2.21
C THR A 31 17.35 7.98 1.91
N TYR A 32 16.16 8.16 1.33
CA TYR A 32 15.25 7.06 1.01
C TYR A 32 16.00 5.98 0.22
N GLN A 33 16.08 4.79 0.78
CA GLN A 33 16.78 3.67 0.16
C GLN A 33 15.80 2.85 -0.66
N GLN A 34 16.13 2.65 -1.93
CA GLN A 34 15.40 1.71 -2.78
C GLN A 34 16.03 0.31 -2.71
N PRO A 35 15.21 -0.75 -2.74
CA PRO A 35 15.73 -2.09 -2.82
C PRO A 35 16.44 -2.31 -4.18
N PRO A 36 17.43 -3.22 -4.25
CA PRO A 36 18.03 -3.62 -5.53
C PRO A 36 16.97 -4.06 -6.55
N ALA A 37 17.27 -3.82 -7.84
CA ALA A 37 16.29 -3.98 -8.93
C ALA A 37 15.52 -5.32 -8.93
N PRO A 38 16.14 -6.51 -8.73
CA PRO A 38 15.39 -7.76 -8.71
C PRO A 38 14.29 -7.81 -7.65
N ILE A 39 14.52 -7.20 -6.47
CA ILE A 39 13.55 -7.17 -5.38
C ILE A 39 12.43 -6.18 -5.70
N ALA A 40 12.78 -4.97 -6.17
CA ALA A 40 11.79 -3.98 -6.62
C ALA A 40 10.87 -4.56 -7.70
N GLN A 41 11.44 -5.21 -8.72
CA GLN A 41 10.68 -5.79 -9.84
C GLN A 41 9.71 -6.87 -9.40
N ILE A 42 10.08 -7.71 -8.42
CA ILE A 42 9.18 -8.74 -7.88
C ILE A 42 8.00 -8.09 -7.15
N LEU A 43 8.24 -7.00 -6.41
CA LEU A 43 7.19 -6.27 -5.70
C LEU A 43 6.27 -5.51 -6.65
N ASP A 44 6.81 -4.94 -7.72
CA ASP A 44 6.05 -4.17 -8.71
C ASP A 44 5.33 -5.05 -9.74
N ALA A 45 5.64 -6.35 -9.80
CA ALA A 45 4.99 -7.28 -10.71
C ALA A 45 3.48 -7.35 -10.46
N LYS A 46 2.72 -7.43 -11.55
CA LYS A 46 1.26 -7.60 -11.48
C LYS A 46 0.94 -8.98 -10.86
N PRO A 47 0.09 -9.05 -9.82
CA PRO A 47 -0.33 -10.32 -9.26
C PRO A 47 -1.11 -11.15 -10.27
N ASN A 48 -1.09 -12.47 -10.09
CA ASN A 48 -1.98 -13.35 -10.84
C ASN A 48 -3.44 -12.92 -10.64
N PRO A 49 -4.27 -12.89 -11.69
CA PRO A 49 -5.67 -12.55 -11.55
C PRO A 49 -6.39 -13.58 -10.68
N GLY A 50 -7.50 -13.16 -10.06
CA GLY A 50 -8.48 -14.10 -9.53
C GLY A 50 -9.24 -14.75 -10.69
N VAL A 51 -9.77 -15.95 -10.46
CA VAL A 51 -10.53 -16.69 -11.47
C VAL A 51 -11.86 -17.12 -10.87
N SER A 52 -12.95 -16.86 -11.60
CA SER A 52 -14.28 -17.35 -11.29
C SER A 52 -14.88 -17.98 -12.53
N VAL A 53 -15.53 -19.13 -12.39
CA VAL A 53 -16.10 -19.90 -13.51
C VAL A 53 -17.59 -19.57 -13.63
N SER A 54 -18.06 -19.38 -14.87
CA SER A 54 -19.48 -19.18 -15.16
C SER A 54 -20.33 -20.39 -14.74
N PRO A 55 -21.63 -20.21 -14.42
CA PRO A 55 -22.50 -21.30 -14.03
C PRO A 55 -22.59 -22.44 -15.06
N ASP A 56 -22.54 -22.10 -16.36
CA ASP A 56 -22.56 -23.05 -17.48
C ASP A 56 -21.18 -23.67 -17.78
N ARG A 57 -20.14 -23.26 -17.03
CA ARG A 57 -18.76 -23.74 -17.11
C ARG A 57 -18.07 -23.52 -18.46
N LYS A 58 -18.45 -22.48 -19.19
CA LYS A 58 -17.85 -22.16 -20.49
C LYS A 58 -16.89 -20.97 -20.44
N THR A 59 -17.08 -20.07 -19.48
CA THR A 59 -16.36 -18.79 -19.43
C THR A 59 -15.71 -18.59 -18.06
N LEU A 60 -14.50 -18.07 -18.07
CA LEU A 60 -13.75 -17.60 -16.92
C LEU A 60 -13.90 -16.08 -16.82
N LEU A 61 -14.26 -15.59 -15.65
CA LEU A 61 -14.07 -14.21 -15.24
C LEU A 61 -12.71 -14.12 -14.57
N LEU A 62 -11.81 -13.35 -15.18
CA LEU A 62 -10.52 -13.02 -14.62
C LEU A 62 -10.60 -11.65 -13.96
N THR A 63 -10.17 -11.58 -12.70
CA THR A 63 -10.21 -10.37 -11.89
C THR A 63 -8.81 -9.89 -11.57
N ASP A 64 -8.42 -8.77 -12.17
CA ASP A 64 -7.15 -8.12 -11.85
C ASP A 64 -7.26 -7.44 -10.50
N ARG A 65 -6.21 -7.51 -9.69
CA ARG A 65 -6.16 -6.97 -8.33
C ARG A 65 -5.02 -5.97 -8.15
N SER A 66 -5.24 -4.99 -7.29
CA SER A 66 -4.17 -4.10 -6.83
C SER A 66 -3.17 -4.88 -5.96
N ASN A 67 -1.87 -4.67 -6.17
CA ASN A 67 -0.83 -5.26 -5.33
C ASN A 67 -0.43 -4.32 -4.19
N LEU A 68 0.04 -3.12 -4.56
CA LEU A 68 0.58 -2.11 -3.66
C LEU A 68 -0.24 -0.82 -3.80
N PRO A 69 -1.33 -0.67 -3.02
CA PRO A 69 -2.09 0.57 -2.99
C PRO A 69 -1.20 1.76 -2.59
N SER A 70 -1.48 2.92 -3.16
CA SER A 70 -0.73 4.14 -2.84
C SER A 70 -0.91 4.56 -1.38
N ILE A 71 0.06 5.29 -0.83
CA ILE A 71 -0.06 5.89 0.51
C ILE A 71 -1.30 6.80 0.60
N ALA A 72 -1.60 7.55 -0.46
CA ALA A 72 -2.78 8.42 -0.51
C ALA A 72 -4.09 7.65 -0.36
N GLU A 73 -4.17 6.43 -0.92
CA GLU A 73 -5.34 5.56 -0.76
C GLU A 73 -5.43 4.97 0.64
N LEU A 74 -4.29 4.53 1.19
CA LEU A 74 -4.23 3.92 2.52
C LEU A 74 -4.45 4.93 3.66
N SER A 75 -4.15 6.20 3.42
CA SER A 75 -4.31 7.29 4.39
C SER A 75 -5.70 7.95 4.34
N GLU A 76 -6.59 7.50 3.46
CA GLU A 76 -7.97 8.01 3.42
C GLU A 76 -8.67 7.81 4.77
N PRO A 77 -9.51 8.78 5.22
CA PRO A 77 -10.21 8.66 6.49
C PRO A 77 -11.08 7.41 6.57
N MET A 78 -11.20 6.83 7.78
CA MET A 78 -12.14 5.76 8.06
C MET A 78 -12.89 6.01 9.36
N LEU A 79 -14.21 5.83 9.34
CA LEU A 79 -15.04 5.78 10.52
C LEU A 79 -15.09 4.35 11.05
N ARG A 80 -15.06 4.20 12.37
CA ARG A 80 -15.12 2.91 13.07
C ARG A 80 -16.44 2.84 13.84
N LEU A 81 -17.47 2.29 13.22
CA LEU A 81 -18.85 2.32 13.73
C LEU A 81 -19.36 0.88 13.90
N ALA A 82 -19.74 0.48 15.11
CA ALA A 82 -20.30 -0.85 15.41
C ALA A 82 -19.48 -2.03 14.82
N GLY A 83 -18.15 -1.92 14.82
CA GLY A 83 -17.24 -2.93 14.24
C GLY A 83 -16.96 -2.79 12.74
N TYR A 84 -17.70 -1.94 12.03
CA TYR A 84 -17.47 -1.63 10.61
C TYR A 84 -16.42 -0.54 10.42
N ARG A 85 -15.75 -0.59 9.27
CA ARG A 85 -14.81 0.45 8.80
C ARG A 85 -15.36 1.08 7.53
N ILE A 86 -15.85 2.31 7.65
CA ILE A 86 -16.59 3.01 6.61
C ILE A 86 -15.76 4.19 6.10
N ASN A 87 -15.64 4.35 4.79
CA ASN A 87 -15.08 5.56 4.20
C ASN A 87 -16.14 6.66 4.23
N PRO A 88 -15.95 7.76 4.97
CA PRO A 88 -16.96 8.81 5.11
C PRO A 88 -17.23 9.58 3.80
N LYS A 89 -16.35 9.47 2.79
CA LYS A 89 -16.50 10.18 1.52
C LYS A 89 -17.59 9.59 0.63
N ASN A 90 -17.71 8.26 0.63
CA ASN A 90 -18.59 7.51 -0.28
C ASN A 90 -19.50 6.51 0.44
N ASN A 91 -19.47 6.47 1.78
CA ASN A 91 -20.19 5.51 2.62
C ASN A 91 -19.92 4.03 2.33
N GLY A 92 -18.87 3.72 1.56
CA GLY A 92 -18.43 2.35 1.27
C GLY A 92 -17.46 1.82 2.32
N PRO A 93 -16.91 0.61 2.10
CA PRO A 93 -15.85 0.07 2.94
C PRO A 93 -14.60 0.97 2.93
N ALA A 94 -13.88 1.04 4.06
CA ALA A 94 -12.61 1.76 4.14
C ALA A 94 -11.57 1.19 3.17
N ASN A 95 -10.96 2.03 2.32
CA ASN A 95 -10.10 1.56 1.23
C ASN A 95 -8.91 0.72 1.70
N SER A 96 -8.31 1.05 2.85
CA SER A 96 -7.19 0.30 3.45
C SER A 96 -7.55 -1.12 3.94
N ARG A 97 -8.80 -1.55 3.75
CA ARG A 97 -9.35 -2.83 4.21
C ARG A 97 -10.00 -3.63 3.08
N VAL A 98 -9.89 -3.14 1.85
CA VAL A 98 -10.45 -3.80 0.67
C VAL A 98 -9.30 -4.18 -0.24
N SER A 99 -9.37 -5.41 -0.75
CA SER A 99 -8.53 -5.81 -1.89
C SER A 99 -9.27 -5.42 -3.16
N TRP A 100 -8.95 -4.23 -3.69
CA TRP A 100 -9.64 -3.69 -4.86
C TRP A 100 -9.26 -4.47 -6.11
N LEU A 101 -10.28 -4.78 -6.90
CA LEU A 101 -10.09 -5.23 -8.27
C LEU A 101 -9.89 -4.00 -9.17
N THR A 102 -8.93 -4.09 -10.09
CA THR A 102 -8.53 -3.00 -11.00
C THR A 102 -8.96 -3.23 -12.44
N GLY A 103 -9.45 -4.44 -12.75
CA GLY A 103 -9.89 -4.82 -14.08
C GLY A 103 -10.66 -6.14 -14.08
N LEU A 104 -11.51 -6.30 -15.08
CA LEU A 104 -12.28 -7.52 -15.33
C LEU A 104 -12.05 -7.93 -16.78
N SER A 105 -11.92 -9.23 -17.01
CA SER A 105 -11.87 -9.78 -18.37
C SER A 105 -12.52 -11.16 -18.43
N PHE A 106 -12.99 -11.53 -19.62
CA PHE A 106 -13.61 -12.82 -19.90
C PHE A 106 -12.71 -13.67 -20.78
N GLN A 107 -12.58 -14.95 -20.47
CA GLN A 107 -11.81 -15.89 -21.28
C GLN A 107 -12.59 -17.20 -21.41
N SER A 108 -12.50 -17.89 -22.55
CA SER A 108 -13.05 -19.25 -22.66
C SER A 108 -12.31 -20.21 -21.73
N ILE A 109 -13.04 -21.18 -21.16
CA ILE A 109 -12.45 -22.22 -20.31
C ILE A 109 -11.47 -23.11 -21.09
N ASP A 110 -11.70 -23.27 -22.40
CA ASP A 110 -10.82 -24.03 -23.29
C ASP A 110 -9.51 -23.27 -23.61
N GLY A 111 -9.36 -22.05 -23.08
CA GLY A 111 -8.20 -21.19 -23.30
C GLY A 111 -8.47 -20.07 -24.30
N GLY A 112 -7.40 -19.48 -24.83
CA GLY A 112 -7.47 -18.35 -25.77
C GLY A 112 -7.26 -16.98 -25.12
N ALA A 113 -7.43 -15.93 -25.92
CA ALA A 113 -7.20 -14.56 -25.47
C ALA A 113 -8.31 -14.08 -24.53
N ALA A 114 -7.93 -13.41 -23.44
CA ALA A 114 -8.87 -12.74 -22.56
C ALA A 114 -9.42 -11.47 -23.20
N ARG A 115 -10.73 -11.30 -23.15
CA ARG A 115 -11.47 -10.12 -23.61
C ARG A 115 -11.71 -9.18 -22.43
N PRO A 116 -11.08 -7.99 -22.37
CA PRO A 116 -11.31 -7.04 -21.29
C PRO A 116 -12.73 -6.48 -21.31
N VAL A 117 -13.30 -6.23 -20.13
CA VAL A 117 -14.54 -5.47 -19.99
C VAL A 117 -14.25 -4.00 -20.30
N THR A 118 -14.99 -3.44 -21.26
CA THR A 118 -14.84 -2.05 -21.70
C THR A 118 -15.77 -1.10 -20.95
N GLY A 119 -15.44 0.19 -20.91
CA GLY A 119 -16.28 1.22 -20.29
C GLY A 119 -16.07 1.39 -18.78
N LEU A 120 -15.14 0.65 -18.18
CA LEU A 120 -14.73 0.87 -16.80
C LEU A 120 -14.07 2.25 -16.63
N PRO A 121 -14.29 2.94 -15.49
CA PRO A 121 -13.64 4.22 -15.22
C PRO A 121 -12.12 4.06 -15.12
N ALA A 122 -11.39 5.13 -15.43
CA ALA A 122 -9.94 5.17 -15.20
C ALA A 122 -9.64 4.95 -13.70
N ASN A 123 -8.66 4.11 -13.40
CA ASN A 123 -8.33 3.70 -12.02
C ASN A 123 -9.51 3.08 -11.27
N ALA A 124 -10.29 2.24 -11.97
CA ALA A 124 -11.43 1.54 -11.41
C ALA A 124 -11.09 0.82 -10.10
N ARG A 125 -11.95 1.01 -9.10
CA ARG A 125 -11.93 0.29 -7.84
C ARG A 125 -13.19 -0.56 -7.76
N LEU A 126 -13.04 -1.85 -8.06
CA LEU A 126 -14.17 -2.78 -8.18
C LEU A 126 -14.16 -3.82 -7.05
N THR A 127 -15.34 -4.28 -6.65
CA THR A 127 -15.51 -5.37 -5.69
C THR A 127 -16.76 -6.19 -5.98
N ASN A 128 -16.96 -7.27 -5.19
CA ASN A 128 -18.22 -7.99 -5.10
C ASN A 128 -18.74 -8.50 -6.46
N THR A 129 -17.87 -9.11 -7.26
CA THR A 129 -18.27 -9.74 -8.52
C THR A 129 -19.17 -10.93 -8.27
N SER A 130 -20.26 -11.05 -9.02
CA SER A 130 -21.18 -12.18 -8.96
C SER A 130 -21.72 -12.50 -10.36
N TRP A 131 -21.74 -13.78 -10.71
CA TRP A 131 -22.34 -14.25 -11.96
C TRP A 131 -23.86 -14.27 -11.84
N ALA A 132 -24.54 -13.82 -12.90
CA ALA A 132 -25.95 -14.12 -13.04
C ALA A 132 -26.16 -15.65 -13.15
N PRO A 133 -27.26 -16.20 -12.63
CA PRO A 133 -27.52 -17.64 -12.67
C PRO A 133 -27.55 -18.23 -14.09
N ASP A 134 -27.89 -17.42 -15.09
CA ASP A 134 -27.91 -17.81 -16.50
C ASP A 134 -26.54 -17.71 -17.19
N GLY A 135 -25.52 -17.19 -16.50
CA GLY A 135 -24.15 -17.04 -17.00
C GLY A 135 -23.94 -15.95 -18.04
N LYS A 136 -24.96 -15.14 -18.37
CA LYS A 136 -24.88 -14.15 -19.46
C LYS A 136 -24.30 -12.81 -19.02
N THR A 137 -24.33 -12.54 -17.72
CA THR A 137 -23.87 -11.28 -17.16
C THR A 137 -23.12 -11.47 -15.85
N VAL A 138 -22.27 -10.50 -15.52
CA VAL A 138 -21.61 -10.39 -14.22
C VAL A 138 -21.96 -9.04 -13.61
N ALA A 139 -22.49 -9.07 -12.39
CA ALA A 139 -22.72 -7.88 -11.57
C ALA A 139 -21.49 -7.61 -10.69
N PHE A 140 -21.17 -6.34 -10.46
CA PHE A 140 -20.08 -5.91 -9.61
C PHE A 140 -20.32 -4.50 -9.06
N LEU A 141 -19.65 -4.17 -7.96
CA LEU A 141 -19.69 -2.83 -7.40
C LEU A 141 -18.53 -2.00 -7.93
N VAL A 142 -18.83 -0.76 -8.33
CA VAL A 142 -17.85 0.26 -8.70
C VAL A 142 -17.83 1.31 -7.59
N ASN A 143 -16.64 1.54 -7.04
CA ASN A 143 -16.44 2.62 -6.08
C ASN A 143 -16.12 3.92 -6.84
N VAL A 144 -17.09 4.83 -6.82
CA VAL A 144 -16.98 6.17 -7.40
C VAL A 144 -16.85 7.23 -6.29
N PRO A 145 -16.38 8.45 -6.59
CA PRO A 145 -16.19 9.47 -5.55
C PRO A 145 -17.44 9.82 -4.74
N SER A 146 -18.64 9.67 -5.31
CA SER A 146 -19.94 9.98 -4.71
C SER A 146 -20.57 8.80 -3.96
N GLY A 147 -20.07 7.57 -4.11
CA GLY A 147 -20.75 6.40 -3.58
C GLY A 147 -20.29 5.07 -4.16
N LEU A 148 -21.09 4.04 -3.91
CA LEU A 148 -20.97 2.75 -4.58
C LEU A 148 -22.08 2.62 -5.61
N GLU A 149 -21.71 2.18 -6.81
CA GLU A 149 -22.65 1.93 -7.90
C GLU A 149 -22.66 0.43 -8.23
N LEU A 150 -23.85 -0.09 -8.55
CA LEU A 150 -24.00 -1.45 -9.08
C LEU A 150 -23.91 -1.41 -10.60
N TRP A 151 -22.95 -2.13 -11.16
CA TRP A 151 -22.73 -2.23 -12.58
C TRP A 151 -22.90 -3.67 -13.05
N VAL A 152 -23.20 -3.84 -14.34
CA VAL A 152 -23.36 -5.14 -14.99
C VAL A 152 -22.55 -5.15 -16.27
N ALA A 153 -21.82 -6.24 -16.50
CA ALA A 153 -21.13 -6.49 -17.76
C ALA A 153 -21.70 -7.72 -18.46
N ASP A 154 -21.93 -7.60 -19.76
CA ASP A 154 -22.31 -8.70 -20.63
C ASP A 154 -21.08 -9.57 -21.00
N VAL A 155 -21.30 -10.88 -20.94
CA VAL A 155 -20.28 -11.94 -21.08
C VAL A 155 -20.09 -12.34 -22.54
#